data_AF-A0A2D5RR79-F1
#
_entry.id   AF-A0A2D5RR79-F1
#
_cell.length_a   1.000
_cell.length_b   1.000
_cell.length_c   1.000
_cell.angle_alpha   90.00
_cell.angle_beta   90.00
_cell.angle_gamma   90.00
#
_symmetry.space_group_name_H-M   'P 1'
#
loop_
_entity.id
_entity.type
_entity.pdbx_description
1 polymer ?
#
loop_
_entity_poly.entity_id
_entity_poly.type
_entity_poly.pdbx_seq_one_letter_code
_entity_poly.pdbx_strand_id
1 'polypeptide(L)'
;MVLGNYSVIRLVSLAAILAVTSCAQADISVNSANDVCKVTSDGKSYELQLTPPCSLVKVDYKDHDYFQYYDSKVYIVAGKPAPLAQLAKWSVTEADNCSLQSQAVIVNAGKMHLSDVRQDALTCPEIGLDEKVYRDYFDNMMTK
;
A
#
# COMPACT_ATOMS: atom_id res chain seq x y z
N MET A 1 -24.45 61.50 39.08
CA MET A 1 -24.72 60.43 38.09
C MET A 1 -25.00 61.07 36.75
N VAL A 2 -24.00 61.14 35.88
CA VAL A 2 -24.13 61.40 34.43
C VAL A 2 -23.05 60.56 33.76
N LEU A 3 -23.48 59.77 32.77
CA LEU A 3 -22.68 58.80 32.02
C LEU A 3 -21.61 59.48 31.15
N GLY A 4 -20.44 58.86 31.06
CA GLY A 4 -19.39 59.20 30.09
C GLY A 4 -18.86 57.93 29.44
N ASN A 5 -19.34 57.66 28.22
CA ASN A 5 -18.89 56.60 27.32
C ASN A 5 -17.38 56.63 27.06
N TYR A 6 -16.70 55.50 27.27
CA TYR A 6 -15.45 55.21 26.57
C TYR A 6 -15.58 53.88 25.84
N SER A 7 -15.78 54.03 24.53
CA SER A 7 -15.66 52.99 23.53
C SER A 7 -14.18 52.68 23.34
N VAL A 8 -13.74 51.47 23.70
CA VAL A 8 -12.41 50.95 23.32
C VAL A 8 -12.55 49.51 22.85
N ILE A 9 -12.87 49.42 21.56
CA ILE A 9 -12.20 48.60 20.55
C ILE A 9 -11.92 47.14 20.95
N ARG A 10 -12.82 46.26 20.48
CA ARG A 10 -12.51 44.88 20.08
C ARG A 10 -11.23 44.87 19.22
N LEU A 11 -10.18 44.23 19.70
CA LEU A 11 -9.08 43.76 18.86
C LEU A 11 -8.89 42.26 19.14
N VAL A 12 -9.72 41.50 18.43
CA VAL A 12 -9.52 40.07 18.19
C VAL A 12 -8.39 39.98 17.16
N SER A 13 -7.17 39.79 17.61
CA SER A 13 -6.06 39.49 16.71
C SER A 13 -5.99 37.97 16.53
N LEU A 14 -6.73 37.49 15.52
CA LEU A 14 -6.50 36.19 14.89
C LEU A 14 -5.08 36.19 14.29
N ALA A 15 -4.14 35.50 14.94
CA ALA A 15 -2.92 35.06 14.28
C ALA A 15 -3.14 33.61 13.83
N ALA A 16 -3.50 33.48 12.54
CA ALA A 16 -3.53 32.23 11.82
C ALA A 16 -2.12 31.63 11.78
N ILE A 17 -1.90 30.51 12.47
CA ILE A 17 -0.77 29.63 12.19
C ILE A 17 -1.32 28.55 11.25
N LEU A 18 -0.85 28.61 10.01
CA LEU A 18 -1.09 27.61 8.98
C LEU A 18 -0.77 26.22 9.54
N ALA A 19 -1.80 25.41 9.73
CA ALA A 19 -1.64 23.98 9.81
C ALA A 19 -1.22 23.50 8.41
N VAL A 20 0.09 23.40 8.17
CA VAL A 20 0.61 22.63 7.05
C VAL A 20 0.41 21.17 7.43
N THR A 21 -0.83 20.69 7.34
CA THR A 21 -1.09 19.25 7.36
C THR A 21 -0.60 18.71 6.04
N SER A 22 0.71 18.50 5.92
CA SER A 22 1.24 17.56 4.95
C SER A 22 0.75 16.17 5.36
N CYS A 23 -0.47 15.83 4.98
CA CYS A 23 -0.94 14.45 5.02
C CYS A 23 -0.16 13.69 3.92
N ALA A 24 1.12 13.40 4.18
CA ALA A 24 1.92 12.52 3.36
C ALA A 24 1.94 11.14 4.04
N GLN A 25 0.79 10.48 4.08
CA GLN A 25 0.69 9.06 4.37
C GLN A 25 -0.38 8.46 3.45
N ALA A 26 -0.01 8.30 2.18
CA ALA A 26 -0.66 7.35 1.31
C ALA A 26 0.04 6.00 1.49
N ASP A 27 -0.10 5.40 2.67
CA ASP A 27 0.19 3.98 2.86
C ASP A 27 -1.01 3.20 2.36
N ILE A 28 -0.76 2.22 1.48
CA ILE A 28 -1.85 1.43 0.92
C ILE A 28 -2.42 0.51 2.01
N SER A 29 -3.69 0.16 1.89
CA SER A 29 -4.32 -0.87 2.70
C SER A 29 -4.88 -1.96 1.81
N VAL A 30 -4.69 -3.22 2.20
CA VAL A 30 -5.25 -4.38 1.51
C VAL A 30 -6.35 -4.96 2.39
N ASN A 31 -7.53 -5.19 1.80
CA ASN A 31 -8.64 -5.86 2.46
C ASN A 31 -9.21 -6.93 1.53
N SER A 32 -9.70 -8.01 2.12
CA SER A 32 -10.43 -9.08 1.43
C SER A 32 -11.86 -9.10 1.94
N ALA A 33 -12.80 -8.66 1.12
CA ALA A 33 -14.22 -8.63 1.46
C ALA A 33 -15.07 -9.07 0.27
N ASN A 34 -16.14 -9.83 0.53
CA ASN A 34 -17.07 -10.34 -0.50
C ASN A 34 -16.35 -11.08 -1.64
N ASP A 35 -15.41 -11.97 -1.30
CA ASP A 35 -14.60 -12.74 -2.26
C ASP A 35 -13.81 -11.90 -3.28
N VAL A 36 -13.49 -10.65 -2.94
CA VAL A 36 -12.63 -9.78 -3.73
C VAL A 36 -11.54 -9.17 -2.86
N CYS A 37 -10.32 -9.16 -3.39
CA CYS A 37 -9.23 -8.41 -2.79
C CYS A 37 -9.25 -6.96 -3.29
N LYS A 38 -9.22 -6.01 -2.38
CA LYS A 38 -9.19 -4.57 -2.69
C LYS A 38 -7.97 -3.93 -2.08
N VAL A 39 -7.34 -3.07 -2.85
CA VAL A 39 -6.31 -2.17 -2.37
C VAL A 39 -6.87 -0.76 -2.33
N THR A 40 -6.64 -0.05 -1.24
CA THR A 40 -7.11 1.33 -1.05
C THR A 40 -5.93 2.25 -0.78
N SER A 41 -5.90 3.39 -1.45
CA SER A 41 -4.94 4.48 -1.24
C SER A 41 -5.63 5.81 -1.50
N ASP A 42 -5.45 6.78 -0.62
CA ASP A 42 -6.04 8.14 -0.74
C ASP A 42 -7.55 8.13 -1.04
N GLY A 43 -8.29 7.25 -0.37
CA GLY A 43 -9.74 7.11 -0.52
C GLY A 43 -10.20 6.46 -1.83
N LYS A 44 -9.29 6.08 -2.73
CA LYS A 44 -9.59 5.32 -3.94
C LYS A 44 -9.35 3.83 -3.70
N SER A 45 -10.27 3.00 -4.18
CA SER A 45 -10.18 1.54 -4.05
C SER A 45 -10.10 0.90 -5.42
N TYR A 46 -9.21 -0.06 -5.58
CA TYR A 46 -9.03 -0.85 -6.79
C TYR A 46 -9.15 -2.33 -6.46
N GLU A 47 -9.83 -3.07 -7.32
CA GLU A 47 -9.97 -4.52 -7.19
C GLU A 47 -8.74 -5.20 -7.77
N LEU A 48 -8.12 -6.05 -6.96
CA LEU A 48 -7.01 -6.91 -7.36
C LEU A 48 -7.57 -8.15 -8.03
N GLN A 49 -6.86 -8.65 -9.03
CA GLN A 49 -7.23 -9.87 -9.76
C GLN A 49 -6.64 -11.12 -9.08
N LEU A 50 -6.61 -11.12 -7.76
CA LEU A 50 -6.05 -12.19 -6.93
C LEU A 50 -7.17 -13.00 -6.28
N THR A 51 -6.93 -14.29 -6.11
CA THR A 51 -7.84 -15.15 -5.32
C THR A 51 -7.74 -14.75 -3.84
N PRO A 52 -8.84 -14.43 -3.14
CA PRO A 52 -8.79 -14.12 -1.71
C PRO A 52 -8.58 -15.35 -0.81
N PRO A 53 -8.10 -15.17 0.44
CA PRO A 53 -7.68 -13.89 1.04
C PRO A 53 -6.36 -13.37 0.47
N CYS A 54 -6.15 -12.06 0.53
CA CYS A 54 -4.92 -11.42 0.10
C CYS A 54 -4.18 -10.74 1.24
N SER A 55 -2.86 -10.73 1.14
CA SER A 55 -1.97 -10.17 2.15
C SER A 55 -0.85 -9.37 1.50
N LEU A 56 -0.50 -8.24 2.13
CA LEU A 56 0.62 -7.43 1.70
C LEU A 56 1.92 -8.16 2.02
N VAL A 57 2.87 -8.13 1.09
CA VAL A 57 4.18 -8.76 1.27
C VAL A 57 5.10 -7.80 2.01
N LYS A 58 5.67 -8.26 3.11
CA LYS A 58 6.60 -7.50 3.94
C LYS A 58 7.94 -7.33 3.23
N VAL A 59 8.63 -6.24 3.57
CA VAL A 59 10.03 -6.05 3.22
C VAL A 59 10.84 -6.20 4.50
N ASP A 60 11.66 -7.26 4.55
CA ASP A 60 12.32 -7.82 5.74
C ASP A 60 13.26 -6.85 6.51
N TYR A 61 13.42 -5.61 6.03
CA TYR A 61 14.36 -4.62 6.57
C TYR A 61 13.82 -3.18 6.63
N LYS A 62 12.51 -2.98 6.51
CA LYS A 62 11.93 -1.64 6.44
C LYS A 62 10.70 -1.51 7.31
N ASP A 63 10.50 -0.31 7.87
CA ASP A 63 9.26 0.07 8.58
C ASP A 63 8.06 0.23 7.63
N HIS A 64 8.15 -0.32 6.42
CA HIS A 64 7.19 -0.18 5.35
C HIS A 64 7.23 -1.35 4.37
N ASP A 65 6.10 -1.63 3.73
CA ASP A 65 5.88 -2.83 2.91
C ASP A 65 6.09 -2.57 1.40
N TYR A 66 7.07 -1.74 1.05
CA TYR A 66 7.34 -1.34 -0.34
C TYR A 66 8.82 -1.11 -0.67
N PHE A 67 9.14 -1.16 -1.96
CA PHE A 67 10.36 -0.57 -2.50
C PHE A 67 10.05 0.74 -3.23
N GLN A 68 10.96 1.71 -3.12
CA GLN A 68 10.83 3.00 -3.79
C GLN A 68 11.82 3.09 -4.95
N TYR A 69 11.31 3.43 -6.14
CA TYR A 69 12.09 3.72 -7.33
C TYR A 69 11.66 5.09 -7.86
N TYR A 70 12.58 6.07 -7.80
CA TYR A 70 12.25 7.47 -8.11
C TYR A 70 11.04 7.95 -7.28
N ASP A 71 10.00 8.45 -7.95
CA ASP A 71 8.76 8.93 -7.33
C ASP A 71 7.67 7.83 -7.20
N SER A 72 8.04 6.57 -7.45
CA SER A 72 7.12 5.43 -7.44
C SER A 72 7.37 4.52 -6.23
N LYS A 73 6.31 4.17 -5.51
CA LYS A 73 6.30 3.12 -4.49
C LYS A 73 5.73 1.84 -5.09
N VAL A 74 6.42 0.72 -4.91
CA VAL A 74 6.03 -0.58 -5.42
C VAL A 74 5.76 -1.51 -4.25
N TYR A 75 4.51 -1.92 -4.15
CA TYR A 75 4.01 -2.88 -3.18
C TYR A 75 3.71 -4.19 -3.89
N ILE A 76 3.84 -5.33 -3.22
CA ILE A 76 3.41 -6.62 -3.75
C ILE A 76 2.34 -7.19 -2.83
N VAL A 77 1.25 -7.65 -3.43
CA VAL A 77 0.17 -8.33 -2.72
C VAL A 77 0.16 -9.79 -3.14
N ALA A 78 0.17 -10.68 -2.15
CA ALA A 78 -0.01 -12.12 -2.35
C ALA A 78 -1.51 -12.45 -2.35
N GLY A 79 -1.91 -13.41 -3.19
CA GLY A 79 -3.24 -14.00 -3.13
C GLY A 79 -3.35 -15.08 -2.05
N LYS A 80 -4.38 -15.92 -2.19
CA LYS A 80 -4.68 -17.06 -1.31
C LYS A 80 -3.44 -17.95 -1.11
N PRO A 81 -3.17 -18.41 0.13
CA PRO A 81 -2.15 -19.41 0.38
C PRO A 81 -2.36 -20.68 -0.46
N ALA A 82 -1.29 -21.16 -1.10
CA ALA A 82 -1.35 -22.36 -1.90
C ALA A 82 -1.27 -23.62 -1.01
N PRO A 83 -1.93 -24.73 -1.38
CA PRO A 83 -1.80 -25.98 -0.66
C PRO A 83 -0.34 -26.45 -0.60
N LEU A 84 0.11 -26.94 0.56
CA LEU A 84 1.50 -27.36 0.77
C LEU A 84 2.00 -28.39 -0.28
N ALA A 85 1.11 -29.27 -0.76
CA ALA A 85 1.43 -30.23 -1.83
C ALA A 85 1.90 -29.56 -3.13
N GLN A 86 1.38 -28.37 -3.45
CA GLN A 86 1.82 -27.57 -4.61
C GLN A 86 3.14 -26.84 -4.33
N LEU A 87 3.46 -26.62 -3.06
CA LEU A 87 4.66 -25.92 -2.60
C LEU A 87 5.85 -26.85 -2.33
N ALA A 88 5.71 -28.15 -2.59
CA ALA A 88 6.70 -29.17 -2.20
C ALA A 88 8.12 -28.96 -2.75
N LYS A 89 8.29 -28.15 -3.80
CA LYS A 89 9.62 -27.81 -4.35
C LYS A 89 10.34 -26.69 -3.60
N TRP A 90 9.66 -26.00 -2.68
CA TRP A 90 10.22 -24.95 -1.85
C TRP A 90 10.25 -25.39 -0.39
N SER A 91 11.29 -24.97 0.33
CA SER A 91 11.46 -25.27 1.77
C SER A 91 10.60 -24.32 2.62
N VAL A 92 9.29 -24.38 2.46
CA VAL A 92 8.30 -23.58 3.21
C VAL A 92 7.29 -24.47 3.93
N THR A 93 6.63 -23.89 4.91
CA THR A 93 5.61 -24.53 5.74
C THR A 93 4.24 -23.89 5.50
N GLU A 94 3.18 -24.53 5.98
CA GLU A 94 1.83 -23.97 5.91
C GLU A 94 1.72 -22.63 6.67
N ALA A 95 2.48 -22.48 7.77
CA ALA A 95 2.51 -21.26 8.57
C ALA A 95 3.07 -20.04 7.82
N ASP A 96 3.88 -20.26 6.79
CA ASP A 96 4.46 -19.19 5.97
C ASP A 96 3.42 -18.53 5.03
N ASN A 97 2.23 -19.13 4.91
CA ASN A 97 1.09 -18.61 4.14
C ASN A 97 1.43 -18.20 2.70
N CYS A 98 2.38 -18.91 2.08
CA CYS A 98 2.85 -18.56 0.75
C CYS A 98 1.80 -18.81 -0.33
N SER A 99 1.70 -17.89 -1.28
CA SER A 99 0.85 -17.99 -2.46
C SER A 99 1.66 -18.28 -3.72
N LEU A 100 0.98 -18.76 -4.76
CA LEU A 100 1.50 -18.82 -6.12
C LEU A 100 0.95 -17.69 -7.00
N GLN A 101 0.13 -16.80 -6.42
CA GLN A 101 -0.40 -15.62 -7.08
C GLN A 101 0.14 -14.37 -6.41
N SER A 102 0.64 -13.44 -7.21
CA SER A 102 0.94 -12.10 -6.73
C SER A 102 0.62 -11.03 -7.77
N GLN A 103 0.36 -9.82 -7.28
CA GLN A 103 0.12 -8.66 -8.11
C GLN A 103 0.79 -7.46 -7.45
N ALA A 104 1.47 -6.65 -8.26
CA ALA A 104 2.09 -5.42 -7.77
C ALA A 104 1.11 -4.26 -7.84
N VAL A 105 1.20 -3.40 -6.83
CA VAL A 105 0.51 -2.12 -6.74
C VAL A 105 1.57 -1.04 -6.78
N ILE A 106 1.55 -0.22 -7.82
CA ILE A 106 2.53 0.83 -8.07
C ILE A 106 1.84 2.18 -7.87
N VAL A 107 2.32 2.95 -6.91
CA VAL A 107 1.81 4.28 -6.60
C VAL A 107 2.82 5.33 -7.06
N ASN A 108 2.43 6.15 -8.04
CA ASN A 108 3.24 7.25 -8.56
C ASN A 108 2.40 8.53 -8.59
N ALA A 109 2.90 9.61 -7.97
CA ALA A 109 2.23 10.91 -7.93
C ALA A 109 0.72 10.83 -7.54
N GLY A 110 0.39 9.98 -6.55
CA GLY A 110 -0.99 9.77 -6.06
C GLY A 110 -1.90 8.97 -7.01
N LYS A 111 -1.35 8.42 -8.11
CA LYS A 111 -2.04 7.49 -9.00
C LYS A 111 -1.60 6.07 -8.68
N MET A 112 -2.58 5.17 -8.63
CA MET A 112 -2.33 3.76 -8.42
C MET A 112 -2.45 3.03 -9.75
N HIS A 113 -1.52 2.11 -9.97
CA HIS A 113 -1.45 1.24 -11.12
C HIS A 113 -1.29 -0.19 -10.64
N LEU A 114 -2.00 -1.11 -11.29
CA LEU A 114 -1.92 -2.53 -10.98
C LEU A 114 -1.13 -3.22 -12.08
N SER A 115 -0.18 -4.08 -11.71
CA SER A 115 0.46 -4.97 -12.68
C SER A 115 -0.51 -6.05 -13.15
N ASP A 116 -0.12 -6.81 -14.17
CA ASP A 116 -0.76 -8.11 -14.40
C ASP A 116 -0.49 -9.05 -13.21
N VAL A 117 -1.34 -10.05 -13.05
CA VAL A 117 -1.17 -11.08 -12.03
C VAL A 117 -0.05 -12.03 -12.46
N ARG A 118 0.92 -12.23 -11.58
CA ARG A 118 1.92 -13.28 -11.72
C ARG A 118 1.39 -14.58 -11.13
N GLN A 119 1.47 -15.64 -11.90
CA GLN A 119 1.08 -17.00 -11.51
C GLN A 119 2.33 -17.87 -11.31
N ASP A 120 2.19 -18.99 -10.61
CA ASP A 120 3.20 -20.05 -10.42
C ASP A 120 4.53 -19.62 -9.78
N ALA A 121 4.56 -18.44 -9.16
CA ALA A 121 5.72 -17.88 -8.46
C ALA A 121 5.46 -17.79 -6.96
N LEU A 122 6.34 -18.41 -6.16
CA LEU A 122 6.23 -18.40 -4.71
C LEU A 122 6.32 -16.97 -4.17
N THR A 123 5.27 -16.54 -3.47
CA THR A 123 5.18 -15.24 -2.81
C THR A 123 4.74 -15.46 -1.37
N CYS A 124 5.62 -15.19 -0.41
CA CYS A 124 5.36 -15.42 1.01
C CYS A 124 5.20 -14.07 1.72
N PRO A 125 4.00 -13.73 2.24
CA PRO A 125 3.75 -12.40 2.81
C PRO A 125 4.70 -12.03 3.93
N GLU A 126 5.02 -12.98 4.82
CA GLU A 126 5.80 -12.72 6.03
C GLU A 126 7.31 -12.86 5.84
N ILE A 127 7.74 -13.64 4.84
CA ILE A 127 9.16 -13.84 4.51
C ILE A 127 9.65 -12.72 3.56
N GLY A 128 8.76 -12.16 2.76
CA GLY A 128 9.11 -11.15 1.77
C GLY A 128 9.63 -11.73 0.45
N LEU A 129 10.17 -10.84 -0.38
CA LEU A 129 10.73 -11.14 -1.69
C LEU A 129 12.00 -10.32 -1.93
N ASP A 130 12.89 -10.81 -2.79
CA ASP A 130 14.07 -10.07 -3.24
C ASP A 130 13.65 -8.78 -3.97
N GLU A 131 14.39 -7.69 -3.74
CA GLU A 131 14.18 -6.40 -4.40
C GLU A 131 14.09 -6.53 -5.93
N LYS A 132 14.83 -7.46 -6.54
CA LYS A 132 14.79 -7.73 -7.99
C LYS A 132 13.38 -8.03 -8.48
N VAL A 133 12.54 -8.67 -7.66
CA VAL A 133 11.14 -8.94 -8.02
C VAL A 133 10.33 -7.66 -8.08
N TYR A 134 10.53 -6.75 -7.12
CA TYR A 134 9.88 -5.43 -7.11
C TYR A 134 10.33 -4.58 -8.30
N ARG A 135 11.64 -4.59 -8.60
CA ARG A 135 12.19 -3.87 -9.76
C ARG A 135 11.66 -4.43 -11.08
N ASP A 136 11.56 -5.75 -11.20
CA ASP A 136 10.97 -6.38 -12.39
C ASP A 136 9.51 -5.97 -12.61
N TYR A 137 8.70 -5.88 -11.55
CA TYR A 137 7.34 -5.32 -11.67
C TYR A 137 7.34 -3.86 -12.14
N PHE A 138 8.25 -3.04 -11.60
CA PHE A 138 8.39 -1.64 -11.98
C PHE A 138 8.77 -1.48 -13.45
N ASP A 139 9.85 -2.15 -13.89
CA ASP A 139 10.38 -2.05 -15.25
C ASP A 139 9.37 -2.52 -16.30
N ASN A 140 8.65 -3.62 -16.02
CA ASN A 140 7.60 -4.13 -16.91
C ASN A 140 6.38 -3.20 -17.01
N MET A 141 6.15 -2.35 -16.02
CA MET A 141 5.08 -1.36 -16.08
C MET A 141 5.52 -0.12 -16.88
N MET A 142 6.77 0.31 -16.74
CA MET A 142 7.29 1.52 -17.42
C MET A 142 7.51 1.32 -18.92
N THR A 143 7.48 0.09 -19.41
CA THR A 143 7.62 -0.26 -20.83
C THR A 143 6.29 -0.44 -21.57
N LYS A 144 5.15 -0.40 -20.85
CA LYS A 144 3.80 -0.47 -21.43
C LYS A 144 3.22 0.92 -21.66
#